data_AF-A0A3E0W0T8-F1
#
_entry.id   AF-A0A3E0W0T8-F1
#
_cell.length_a   1.000
_cell.length_b   1.000
_cell.length_c   1.000
_cell.angle_alpha   90.00
_cell.angle_beta   90.00
_cell.angle_gamma   90.00
#
_symmetry.space_group_name_H-M   'P 1'
#
loop_
_entity.id
_entity.type
_entity.pdbx_description
1 polymer ?
#
loop_
_entity_poly.entity_id
_entity_poly.type
_entity_poly.pdbx_seq_one_letter_code
_entity_poly.pdbx_strand_id
1 'polypeptide(L)'
;MAYLTLYLPAVEAVAVYNRAHELARSAKNNGDPRTIAQLRVDTLSDLLLNGETSIDGVARGIRARIHVTVPALTLLTSPPAPGAASPQGGRAPVSGSAQLEGYGPTDRLTALRLTRDAPSITRVLTDPVTGCALAYGRERYRPPADLDELIRLTYAECTFPLSCESSATSDLDHTVAWSDGGHTELRNISPLCSRHHTVKHHTEWSVEQAPDGTITWTSPAGFEYIVEPTPLPQHVPRFEDGAAMRPPF
;
A
#
# COMPACT_ATOMS: atom_id res chain seq x y z
N MET A 1 -12.53 5.58 -3.68
CA MET A 1 -12.78 7.04 -3.63
C MET A 1 -12.32 7.54 -2.28
N ALA A 2 -11.46 8.56 -2.27
CA ALA A 2 -10.85 9.15 -1.07
C ALA A 2 -11.12 10.65 -1.01
N TYR A 3 -11.00 11.25 0.17
CA TYR A 3 -11.08 12.70 0.36
C TYR A 3 -9.71 13.25 0.75
N LEU A 4 -9.34 14.39 0.15
CA LEU A 4 -8.22 15.22 0.57
C LEU A 4 -8.79 16.52 1.16
N THR A 5 -8.47 16.82 2.42
CA THR A 5 -8.95 18.02 3.11
C THR A 5 -7.77 18.94 3.40
N LEU A 6 -7.91 20.22 3.08
CA LEU A 6 -6.91 21.25 3.36
C LEU A 6 -7.51 22.29 4.30
N TYR A 7 -6.82 22.60 5.40
CA TYR A 7 -7.16 23.69 6.31
C TYR A 7 -6.29 24.90 5.98
N LEU A 8 -6.89 25.94 5.40
CA LEU A 8 -6.20 27.09 4.82
C LEU A 8 -6.82 28.41 5.29
N PRO A 9 -6.09 29.54 5.22
CA PRO A 9 -6.69 30.86 5.27
C PRO A 9 -7.84 30.98 4.26
N ALA A 10 -8.95 31.62 4.66
CA ALA A 10 -10.16 31.69 3.85
C ALA A 10 -9.93 32.28 2.44
N VAL A 11 -9.06 33.29 2.34
CA VAL A 11 -8.71 33.94 1.06
C VAL A 11 -8.02 32.94 0.12
N GLU A 12 -7.10 32.13 0.64
CA GLU A 12 -6.40 31.13 -0.14
C GLU A 12 -7.32 30.00 -0.57
N ALA A 13 -8.18 29.52 0.33
CA ALA A 13 -9.17 28.48 0.03
C ALA A 13 -10.11 28.90 -1.14
N VAL A 14 -10.61 30.15 -1.10
CA VAL A 14 -11.45 30.71 -2.17
C VAL A 14 -10.66 30.88 -3.46
N ALA A 15 -9.41 31.35 -3.40
CA ALA A 15 -8.56 31.51 -4.57
C ALA A 15 -8.27 30.17 -5.27
N VAL A 16 -7.94 29.13 -4.50
CA VAL A 16 -7.73 27.76 -4.99
C VAL A 16 -9.00 27.23 -5.68
N TYR A 17 -10.17 27.38 -5.02
CA TYR A 17 -11.44 26.95 -5.58
C TYR A 17 -11.74 27.65 -6.91
N ASN A 18 -11.60 28.98 -6.96
CA ASN A 18 -11.89 29.77 -8.16
C ASN A 18 -10.97 29.39 -9.32
N ARG A 19 -9.67 29.22 -9.05
CA ARG A 19 -8.70 28.80 -10.07
C ARG A 19 -9.07 27.43 -10.66
N ALA A 20 -9.35 26.44 -9.81
CA ALA A 20 -9.77 25.11 -10.27
C ALA A 20 -11.11 25.17 -11.03
N HIS A 21 -12.04 26.04 -10.61
CA HIS A 21 -13.30 26.24 -11.30
C HIS A 21 -13.12 26.84 -12.70
N GLU A 22 -12.26 27.84 -12.88
CA GLU A 22 -11.98 28.44 -14.19
C GLU A 22 -11.30 27.46 -15.15
N LEU A 23 -10.35 26.65 -14.67
CA LEU A 23 -9.75 25.58 -15.47
C LEU A 23 -10.77 24.54 -15.91
N ALA A 24 -11.66 24.14 -15.00
CA ALA A 24 -12.76 23.23 -15.31
C ALA A 24 -13.73 23.81 -16.35
N ARG A 25 -14.05 25.11 -16.26
CA ARG A 25 -14.87 25.81 -17.27
C ARG A 25 -14.18 25.85 -18.62
N SER A 26 -12.88 26.11 -18.67
CA SER A 26 -12.11 26.08 -19.91
C SER A 26 -12.19 24.71 -20.59
N ALA A 27 -11.93 23.63 -19.85
CA ALA A 27 -12.08 22.26 -20.36
C ALA A 27 -13.51 21.97 -20.83
N LYS A 28 -14.53 22.43 -20.07
CA LYS A 28 -15.94 22.28 -20.43
C LYS A 28 -16.29 23.01 -21.74
N ASN A 29 -15.78 24.22 -21.91
CA ASN A 29 -15.98 25.03 -23.11
C ASN A 29 -15.27 24.43 -24.33
N ASN A 30 -14.18 23.69 -24.12
CA ASN A 30 -13.47 22.93 -25.16
C ASN A 30 -14.15 21.59 -25.53
N GLY A 31 -15.40 21.37 -25.07
CA GLY A 31 -16.22 20.24 -25.48
C GLY A 31 -16.13 19.01 -24.58
N ASP A 32 -15.50 19.09 -23.40
CA ASP A 32 -15.45 17.94 -22.49
C ASP A 32 -16.87 17.56 -21.99
N PRO A 33 -17.30 16.30 -22.17
CA PRO A 33 -18.65 15.88 -21.80
C PRO A 33 -18.88 15.79 -20.28
N ARG A 34 -17.83 15.69 -19.46
CA ARG A 34 -17.93 15.52 -17.99
C ARG A 34 -18.52 16.75 -17.29
N THR A 35 -19.02 16.57 -16.08
CA THR A 35 -19.59 17.67 -15.28
C THR A 35 -18.48 18.64 -14.82
N ILE A 36 -18.83 19.91 -14.57
CA ILE A 36 -17.87 20.89 -14.03
C ILE A 36 -17.27 20.42 -12.69
N ALA A 37 -18.05 19.73 -11.86
CA ALA A 37 -17.54 19.19 -10.59
C ALA A 37 -16.45 18.13 -10.82
N GLN A 38 -16.65 17.20 -11.77
CA GLN A 38 -15.64 16.21 -12.15
C GLN A 38 -14.38 16.88 -12.71
N LEU A 39 -14.55 17.82 -13.65
CA LEU A 39 -13.43 18.54 -14.25
C LEU A 39 -12.66 19.40 -13.25
N ARG A 40 -13.33 19.97 -12.24
CA ARG A 40 -12.68 20.72 -11.16
C ARG A 40 -11.81 19.82 -10.29
N VAL A 41 -12.30 18.63 -9.96
CA VAL A 41 -11.51 17.65 -9.19
C VAL A 41 -10.30 17.19 -10.01
N ASP A 42 -10.48 16.91 -11.31
CA ASP A 42 -9.39 16.47 -12.19
C ASP A 42 -8.31 17.56 -12.33
N THR A 43 -8.71 18.81 -12.59
CA THR A 43 -7.77 19.94 -12.73
C THR A 43 -7.05 20.28 -11.42
N LEU A 44 -7.73 20.21 -10.28
CA LEU A 44 -7.09 20.40 -8.98
C LEU A 44 -6.10 19.27 -8.69
N SER A 45 -6.45 18.02 -9.02
CA SER A 45 -5.55 16.87 -8.83
C SER A 45 -4.32 16.99 -9.71
N ASP A 46 -4.48 17.40 -10.97
CA ASP A 46 -3.38 17.64 -11.91
C ASP A 46 -2.42 18.72 -11.38
N LEU A 47 -2.95 19.85 -10.90
CA LEU A 47 -2.15 20.91 -10.30
C LEU A 47 -1.38 20.47 -9.05
N LEU A 48 -1.97 19.62 -8.20
CA LEU A 48 -1.33 19.13 -6.98
C LEU A 48 -0.27 18.06 -7.26
N LEU A 49 -0.47 17.22 -8.27
CA LEU A 49 0.45 16.14 -8.63
C LEU A 49 1.59 16.60 -9.54
N ASN A 50 1.32 17.54 -10.46
CA ASN A 50 2.26 17.98 -11.48
C ASN A 50 2.78 19.41 -11.27
N GLY A 51 2.32 20.10 -10.22
CA GLY A 51 2.55 21.52 -10.00
C GLY A 51 4.02 21.93 -9.85
N GLU A 52 4.29 23.18 -10.25
CA GLU A 52 5.54 23.88 -9.95
C GLU A 52 5.37 24.68 -8.64
N THR A 53 6.27 24.45 -7.68
CA THR A 53 6.33 25.22 -6.44
C THR A 53 7.16 26.48 -6.64
N SER A 54 6.62 27.64 -6.25
CA SER A 54 7.35 28.91 -6.22
C SER A 54 8.07 29.16 -4.89
N ILE A 55 8.08 28.17 -3.98
CA ILE A 55 8.73 28.24 -2.68
C ILE A 55 10.20 27.83 -2.85
N ASP A 56 11.11 28.75 -2.54
CA ASP A 56 12.54 28.49 -2.62
C ASP A 56 12.95 27.37 -1.65
N GLY A 57 13.73 26.40 -2.16
CA GLY A 57 14.23 25.25 -1.38
C GLY A 57 13.29 24.03 -1.30
N VAL A 58 12.07 24.11 -1.82
CA VAL A 58 11.16 22.94 -1.89
C VAL A 58 11.41 22.17 -3.20
N ALA A 59 11.45 20.83 -3.11
CA ALA A 59 11.63 19.98 -4.28
C ALA A 59 10.53 20.23 -5.34
N ARG A 60 10.95 20.50 -6.58
CA ARG A 60 10.05 20.71 -7.72
C ARG A 60 9.71 19.36 -8.36
N GLY A 61 8.45 19.16 -8.73
CA GLY A 61 8.03 17.99 -9.50
C GLY A 61 8.18 16.66 -8.76
N ILE A 62 7.87 16.62 -7.46
CA ILE A 62 7.77 15.35 -6.72
C ILE A 62 6.71 14.49 -7.39
N ARG A 63 7.13 13.41 -8.04
CA ARG A 63 6.20 12.38 -8.53
C ARG A 63 5.80 11.51 -7.35
N ALA A 64 4.54 11.59 -6.95
CA ALA A 64 3.99 10.67 -5.98
C ALA A 64 4.09 9.24 -6.51
N ARG A 65 4.73 8.35 -5.74
CA ARG A 65 4.69 6.90 -5.97
C ARG A 65 3.54 6.35 -5.14
N ILE A 66 2.62 5.66 -5.79
CA ILE A 66 1.57 4.90 -5.12
C ILE A 66 1.82 3.41 -5.36
N HIS A 67 1.72 2.60 -4.32
CA HIS A 67 1.68 1.15 -4.48
C HIS A 67 0.25 0.65 -4.34
N VAL A 68 -0.13 -0.22 -5.28
CA VAL A 68 -1.43 -0.88 -5.28
C VAL A 68 -1.21 -2.38 -5.31
N THR A 69 -1.59 -3.04 -4.24
CA THR A 69 -1.49 -4.51 -4.14
C THR A 69 -2.77 -5.12 -4.69
N VAL A 70 -2.66 -5.79 -5.83
CA VAL A 70 -3.78 -6.47 -6.51
C VAL A 70 -3.58 -7.98 -6.43
N PRO A 71 -4.51 -8.76 -5.84
CA PRO A 71 -4.43 -10.22 -5.91
C PRO A 71 -4.42 -10.71 -7.36
N ALA A 72 -3.54 -11.64 -7.71
CA ALA A 72 -3.36 -12.09 -9.11
C ALA A 72 -4.67 -12.64 -9.73
N LEU A 73 -5.50 -13.33 -8.95
CA LEU A 73 -6.81 -13.83 -9.41
C LEU A 73 -7.80 -12.70 -9.75
N THR A 74 -7.64 -11.53 -9.11
CA THR A 74 -8.38 -10.30 -9.44
C THR A 74 -7.97 -9.74 -10.81
N LEU A 75 -6.78 -10.06 -11.31
CA LEU A 75 -6.38 -9.68 -12.68
C LEU A 75 -6.87 -10.67 -13.74
N LEU A 76 -7.07 -11.94 -13.37
CA LEU A 76 -7.39 -13.03 -14.30
C LEU A 76 -8.89 -13.20 -14.61
N THR A 77 -9.77 -12.62 -13.79
CA THR A 77 -11.22 -12.71 -14.02
C THR A 77 -11.66 -11.71 -15.10
N SER A 78 -12.36 -12.16 -16.14
CA SER A 78 -13.01 -11.22 -17.07
C SER A 78 -14.19 -10.53 -16.38
N PRO A 79 -14.44 -9.23 -16.61
CA PRO A 79 -15.68 -8.62 -16.17
C PRO A 79 -16.85 -9.41 -16.78
N PRO A 80 -17.95 -9.63 -16.04
CA PRO A 80 -19.13 -10.26 -16.63
C PRO A 80 -19.58 -9.42 -17.82
N ALA A 81 -19.97 -10.08 -18.91
CA ALA A 81 -20.50 -9.39 -20.08
C ALA A 81 -21.69 -8.50 -19.64
N PRO A 82 -21.81 -7.26 -20.14
CA PRO A 82 -22.94 -6.40 -19.82
C PRO A 82 -24.24 -7.13 -20.18
N GLY A 83 -25.09 -7.39 -19.18
CA GLY A 83 -26.36 -8.11 -19.34
C GLY A 83 -26.36 -9.59 -18.95
N ALA A 84 -25.23 -10.16 -18.49
CA ALA A 84 -25.22 -11.51 -17.92
C ALA A 84 -25.94 -11.53 -16.57
N ALA A 85 -27.21 -11.95 -16.55
CA ALA A 85 -27.94 -12.24 -15.34
C ALA A 85 -27.29 -13.46 -14.65
N SER A 86 -26.99 -13.34 -13.35
CA SER A 86 -26.64 -14.50 -12.53
C SER A 86 -27.78 -15.52 -12.61
N PRO A 87 -27.50 -16.82 -12.81
CA PRO A 87 -28.53 -17.86 -12.84
C PRO A 87 -29.27 -18.03 -11.49
N GLN A 88 -28.94 -17.25 -10.46
CA GLN A 88 -29.49 -17.33 -9.10
C GLN A 88 -30.03 -15.99 -8.56
N GLY A 89 -30.31 -14.98 -9.40
CA GLY A 89 -31.02 -13.76 -8.95
C GLY A 89 -30.26 -12.85 -7.97
N GLY A 90 -29.02 -13.19 -7.61
CA GLY A 90 -28.11 -12.34 -6.84
C GLY A 90 -27.08 -11.67 -7.75
N ARG A 91 -26.78 -10.40 -7.49
CA ARG A 91 -25.69 -9.65 -8.13
C ARG A 91 -24.41 -10.49 -8.02
N ALA A 92 -23.85 -10.95 -9.15
CA ALA A 92 -22.58 -11.70 -9.15
C ALA A 92 -21.55 -10.88 -8.34
N PRO A 93 -20.84 -11.48 -7.37
CA PRO A 93 -19.93 -10.70 -6.57
C PRO A 93 -18.81 -10.25 -7.51
N VAL A 94 -18.64 -8.93 -7.64
CA VAL A 94 -17.45 -8.35 -8.26
C VAL A 94 -16.30 -8.56 -7.25
N SER A 95 -15.92 -9.81 -7.04
CA SER A 95 -14.95 -10.19 -6.02
C SER A 95 -13.56 -9.85 -6.52
N GLY A 96 -12.88 -9.03 -5.73
CA GLY A 96 -11.51 -8.60 -5.96
C GLY A 96 -11.37 -7.13 -5.57
N SER A 97 -11.14 -6.85 -4.29
CA SER A 97 -10.58 -5.58 -3.87
C SER A 97 -9.07 -5.59 -4.13
N ALA A 98 -8.50 -4.41 -4.36
CA ALA A 98 -7.07 -4.19 -4.24
C ALA A 98 -6.82 -3.32 -3.01
N GLN A 99 -5.60 -3.29 -2.51
CA GLN A 99 -5.22 -2.40 -1.41
C GLN A 99 -4.40 -1.23 -1.96
N LEU A 100 -4.83 0.00 -1.67
CA LEU A 100 -4.04 1.21 -1.91
C LEU A 100 -3.26 1.53 -0.63
N GLU A 101 -1.94 1.60 -0.73
CA GLU A 101 -1.06 1.92 0.40
C GLU A 101 -1.45 3.25 1.06
N GLY A 102 -1.52 3.26 2.40
CA GLY A 102 -1.88 4.44 3.21
C GLY A 102 -3.36 4.86 3.14
N TYR A 103 -4.21 4.15 2.39
CA TYR A 103 -5.64 4.45 2.29
C TYR A 103 -6.54 3.27 2.66
N GLY A 104 -6.23 2.07 2.17
CA GLY A 104 -7.05 0.88 2.38
C GLY A 104 -7.68 0.34 1.09
N PRO A 105 -8.80 -0.41 1.17
CA PRO A 105 -9.32 -1.16 0.04
C PRO A 105 -9.85 -0.25 -1.08
N THR A 106 -9.48 -0.55 -2.31
CA THR A 106 -9.95 0.08 -3.54
C THR A 106 -10.66 -0.93 -4.45
N ASP A 107 -11.56 -0.44 -5.29
CA ASP A 107 -12.35 -1.30 -6.16
C ASP A 107 -11.53 -1.89 -7.32
N ARG A 108 -12.01 -3.04 -7.79
CA ARG A 108 -11.41 -3.82 -8.88
C ARG A 108 -11.15 -3.02 -10.15
N LEU A 109 -12.11 -2.20 -10.58
CA LEU A 109 -12.02 -1.51 -11.87
C LEU A 109 -10.98 -0.40 -11.80
N THR A 110 -10.90 0.29 -10.67
CA THR A 110 -9.82 1.25 -10.38
C THR A 110 -8.47 0.55 -10.34
N ALA A 111 -8.35 -0.59 -9.65
CA ALA A 111 -7.13 -1.38 -9.59
C ALA A 111 -6.66 -1.84 -10.98
N LEU A 112 -7.57 -2.33 -11.82
CA LEU A 112 -7.28 -2.75 -13.20
C LEU A 112 -6.81 -1.60 -14.08
N ARG A 113 -7.39 -0.40 -13.93
CA ARG A 113 -6.95 0.79 -14.65
C ARG A 113 -5.53 1.18 -14.24
N LEU A 114 -5.27 1.24 -12.93
CA LEU A 114 -3.95 1.57 -12.39
C LEU A 114 -2.89 0.53 -12.82
N THR A 115 -3.26 -0.76 -12.87
CA THR A 115 -2.35 -1.83 -13.31
C THR A 115 -2.06 -1.76 -14.81
N ARG A 116 -3.07 -1.42 -15.64
CA ARG A 116 -2.91 -1.31 -17.10
C ARG A 116 -1.88 -0.26 -17.49
N ASP A 117 -1.95 0.90 -16.83
CA ASP A 117 -1.12 2.06 -17.15
C ASP A 117 0.14 2.14 -16.27
N ALA A 118 0.39 1.10 -15.46
CA ALA A 118 1.55 1.05 -14.57
C ALA A 118 2.86 0.96 -15.39
N PRO A 119 3.84 1.85 -15.13
CA PRO A 119 5.12 1.81 -15.83
C PRO A 119 5.96 0.56 -15.48
N SER A 120 5.64 -0.10 -14.37
CA SER A 120 6.29 -1.31 -13.91
C SER A 120 5.34 -2.14 -13.03
N ILE A 121 5.46 -3.46 -13.09
CA ILE A 121 4.77 -4.40 -12.20
C ILE A 121 5.82 -5.25 -11.50
N THR A 122 5.84 -5.23 -10.18
CA THR A 122 6.75 -6.05 -9.37
C THR A 122 6.09 -7.37 -9.01
N ARG A 123 6.74 -8.48 -9.34
CA ARG A 123 6.32 -9.81 -8.89
C ARG A 123 7.10 -10.15 -7.64
N VAL A 124 6.39 -10.42 -6.55
CA VAL A 124 6.98 -10.88 -5.29
C VAL A 124 6.95 -12.41 -5.29
N LEU A 125 8.12 -13.04 -5.33
CA LEU A 125 8.26 -14.49 -5.17
C LEU A 125 8.47 -14.79 -3.68
N THR A 126 7.62 -15.62 -3.10
CA THR A 126 7.76 -16.10 -1.73
C THR A 126 8.46 -17.44 -1.69
N ASP A 127 9.42 -17.62 -0.80
CA ASP A 127 9.99 -18.92 -0.47
C ASP A 127 8.86 -19.90 -0.09
N PRO A 128 8.78 -21.09 -0.70
CA PRO A 128 7.63 -21.97 -0.55
C PRO A 128 7.57 -22.70 0.80
N VAL A 129 8.64 -22.67 1.61
CA VAL A 129 8.72 -23.36 2.90
C VAL A 129 8.46 -22.40 4.04
N THR A 130 9.06 -21.22 3.98
CA THR A 130 8.97 -20.19 5.01
C THR A 130 7.83 -19.23 4.71
N GLY A 131 7.55 -18.93 3.43
CA GLY A 131 6.67 -17.83 3.02
C GLY A 131 7.39 -16.47 2.99
N CYS A 132 8.69 -16.41 3.29
CA CYS A 132 9.49 -15.19 3.21
C CYS A 132 9.75 -14.84 1.75
N ALA A 133 9.40 -13.63 1.32
CA ALA A 133 9.74 -13.22 -0.04
C ALA A 133 11.21 -12.86 -0.23
N LEU A 134 11.91 -12.35 0.81
CA LEU A 134 13.33 -12.01 0.75
C LEU A 134 14.00 -12.17 2.12
N ALA A 135 15.19 -12.78 2.18
CA ALA A 135 16.02 -12.91 3.38
C ALA A 135 17.51 -12.78 3.03
N TYR A 136 18.25 -11.92 3.75
CA TYR A 136 19.68 -11.64 3.51
C TYR A 136 20.56 -12.03 4.71
N GLY A 137 19.94 -12.50 5.80
CA GLY A 137 20.61 -12.93 7.00
C GLY A 137 21.46 -11.82 7.63
N ARG A 138 22.72 -12.13 7.95
CA ARG A 138 23.66 -11.19 8.60
C ARG A 138 24.73 -10.62 7.66
N GLU A 139 24.54 -10.75 6.35
CA GLU A 139 25.49 -10.17 5.39
C GLU A 139 25.43 -8.64 5.35
N ARG A 140 24.25 -8.06 5.66
CA ARG A 140 24.01 -6.61 5.57
C ARG A 140 23.07 -6.14 6.66
N TYR A 141 23.46 -5.08 7.36
CA TYR A 141 22.62 -4.43 8.36
C TYR A 141 21.46 -3.66 7.72
N ARG A 142 21.74 -2.84 6.70
CA ARG A 142 20.70 -2.05 6.02
C ARG A 142 19.88 -2.93 5.08
N PRO A 143 18.54 -2.91 5.17
CA PRO A 143 17.67 -3.61 4.23
C PRO A 143 17.95 -3.10 2.80
N PRO A 144 18.16 -4.01 1.82
CA PRO A 144 18.21 -3.63 0.42
C PRO A 144 16.83 -3.16 -0.07
N ALA A 145 16.81 -2.46 -1.20
CA ALA A 145 15.63 -1.73 -1.68
C ALA A 145 14.40 -2.62 -1.92
N ASP A 146 14.62 -3.86 -2.34
CA ASP A 146 13.58 -4.87 -2.58
C ASP A 146 12.94 -5.37 -1.27
N LEU A 147 13.74 -5.58 -0.21
CA LEU A 147 13.21 -5.92 1.12
C LEU A 147 12.50 -4.73 1.75
N ASP A 148 13.06 -3.53 1.62
CA ASP A 148 12.44 -2.29 2.10
C ASP A 148 11.05 -2.10 1.46
N GLU A 149 10.96 -2.20 0.12
CA GLU A 149 9.69 -2.11 -0.62
C GLU A 149 8.68 -3.14 -0.12
N LEU A 150 9.11 -4.40 0.03
CA LEU A 150 8.24 -5.48 0.52
C LEU A 150 7.72 -5.24 1.95
N ILE A 151 8.56 -4.76 2.86
CA ILE A 151 8.17 -4.43 4.24
C ILE A 151 7.12 -3.31 4.24
N ARG A 152 7.30 -2.25 3.44
CA ARG A 152 6.34 -1.13 3.36
C ARG A 152 5.02 -1.52 2.70
N LEU A 153 5.05 -2.46 1.76
CA LEU A 153 3.83 -3.07 1.21
C LEU A 153 3.07 -3.92 2.25
N THR A 154 3.80 -4.47 3.24
CA THR A 154 3.24 -5.32 4.29
C THR A 154 2.66 -4.45 5.43
N TYR A 155 3.35 -3.38 5.82
CA TYR A 155 2.93 -2.43 6.85
C TYR A 155 2.92 -1.01 6.27
N ALA A 156 1.73 -0.47 6.05
CA ALA A 156 1.54 0.86 5.46
C ALA A 156 1.84 2.01 6.44
N GLU A 157 1.90 1.70 7.73
CA GLU A 157 2.11 2.65 8.83
C GLU A 157 3.21 2.14 9.76
N CYS A 158 3.75 3.04 10.57
CA CYS A 158 4.59 2.71 11.71
C CYS A 158 3.87 1.70 12.62
N THR A 159 4.55 0.60 12.97
CA THR A 159 3.92 -0.56 13.63
C THR A 159 3.74 -0.41 15.12
N PHE A 160 4.15 0.71 15.71
CA PHE A 160 3.86 1.00 17.11
C PHE A 160 2.34 1.19 17.32
N PRO A 161 1.77 0.74 18.45
CA PRO A 161 0.33 0.80 18.66
C PRO A 161 -0.28 2.19 18.44
N LEU A 162 -1.36 2.24 17.65
CA LEU A 162 -2.15 3.45 17.34
C LEU A 162 -1.39 4.56 16.60
N SER A 163 -0.23 4.27 16.03
CA SER A 163 0.47 5.21 15.17
C SER A 163 -0.26 5.39 13.84
N CYS A 164 -0.36 6.63 13.36
CA CYS A 164 -0.85 6.94 12.00
C CYS A 164 0.27 7.49 11.10
N GLU A 165 1.53 7.33 11.51
CA GLU A 165 2.66 7.80 10.73
C GLU A 165 2.92 6.85 9.58
N SER A 166 2.98 7.38 8.35
CA SER A 166 3.18 6.56 7.16
C SER A 166 4.49 5.78 7.26
N SER A 167 4.46 4.52 6.82
CA SER A 167 5.67 3.75 6.70
C SER A 167 6.64 4.44 5.75
N ALA A 168 6.20 5.12 4.68
CA ALA A 168 7.07 5.81 3.71
C ALA A 168 8.06 6.83 4.32
N THR A 169 7.74 7.41 5.48
CA THR A 169 8.61 8.35 6.21
C THR A 169 9.24 7.75 7.47
N SER A 170 8.92 6.49 7.77
CA SER A 170 9.44 5.76 8.92
C SER A 170 10.74 5.02 8.59
N ASP A 171 11.62 4.93 9.58
CA ASP A 171 12.80 4.08 9.52
C ASP A 171 12.40 2.60 9.54
N LEU A 172 13.28 1.72 9.08
CA LEU A 172 13.10 0.27 9.19
C LEU A 172 13.89 -0.24 10.38
N ASP A 173 13.19 -0.82 11.34
CA ASP A 173 13.75 -1.24 12.61
C ASP A 173 13.73 -2.75 12.76
N HIS A 174 14.81 -3.30 13.33
CA HIS A 174 14.91 -4.73 13.59
C HIS A 174 14.18 -5.08 14.89
N THR A 175 13.23 -6.01 14.85
CA THR A 175 12.52 -6.53 16.04
C THR A 175 13.52 -7.08 17.06
N VAL A 176 14.32 -8.07 16.67
CA VAL A 176 15.55 -8.47 17.36
C VAL A 176 16.69 -7.61 16.82
N ALA A 177 17.31 -6.80 17.68
CA ALA A 177 18.35 -5.88 17.26
C ALA A 177 19.53 -6.61 16.60
N TRP A 178 20.15 -5.96 15.61
CA TRP A 178 21.32 -6.49 14.92
C TRP A 178 22.50 -6.79 15.87
N SER A 179 22.69 -5.96 16.91
CA SER A 179 23.69 -6.17 17.96
C SER A 179 23.46 -7.48 18.71
N ASP A 180 22.21 -7.90 18.82
CA ASP A 180 21.75 -9.03 19.62
C ASP A 180 21.59 -10.30 18.78
N GLY A 181 22.09 -10.26 17.53
CA GLY A 181 22.06 -11.39 16.61
C GLY A 181 20.92 -11.36 15.61
N GLY A 182 20.12 -10.29 15.56
CA GLY A 182 19.06 -10.12 14.58
C GLY A 182 19.52 -10.22 13.13
N HIS A 183 18.65 -10.77 12.28
CA HIS A 183 18.86 -10.93 10.85
C HIS A 183 18.09 -9.88 10.05
N THR A 184 18.59 -9.53 8.87
CA THR A 184 17.92 -8.66 7.90
C THR A 184 17.02 -9.52 7.01
N GLU A 185 15.76 -9.61 7.42
CA GLU A 185 14.72 -10.40 6.76
C GLU A 185 13.32 -9.86 7.10
N LEU A 186 12.33 -10.23 6.30
CA LEU A 186 10.95 -9.75 6.43
C LEU A 186 10.34 -10.00 7.82
N ARG A 187 10.76 -11.07 8.50
CA ARG A 187 10.23 -11.53 9.80
C ARG A 187 10.86 -10.84 11.00
N ASN A 188 11.90 -10.04 10.77
CA ASN A 188 12.63 -9.37 11.84
C ASN A 188 12.72 -7.87 11.62
N ILE A 189 12.05 -7.31 10.62
CA ILE A 189 12.07 -5.88 10.32
C ILE A 189 10.65 -5.36 10.15
N SER A 190 10.37 -4.18 10.70
CA SER A 190 9.14 -3.45 10.45
C SER A 190 9.34 -1.92 10.46
N PRO A 191 8.43 -1.12 9.87
CA PRO A 191 8.53 0.33 9.91
C PRO A 191 8.30 0.88 11.32
N LEU A 192 9.20 1.75 11.79
CA LEU A 192 9.09 2.42 13.08
C LEU A 192 9.57 3.88 12.93
N CYS A 193 8.70 4.84 13.25
CA CYS A 193 9.09 6.24 13.19
C CYS A 193 10.08 6.61 14.31
N SER A 194 10.88 7.66 14.11
CA SER A 194 11.97 8.00 15.04
C SER A 194 11.48 8.25 16.48
N ARG A 195 10.26 8.75 16.66
CA ARG A 195 9.62 8.91 17.99
C ARG A 195 9.42 7.56 18.69
N HIS A 196 8.91 6.56 17.98
CA HIS A 196 8.65 5.24 18.55
C HIS A 196 9.91 4.38 18.64
N HIS A 197 10.93 4.63 17.82
CA HIS A 197 12.28 4.11 18.03
C HIS A 197 12.80 4.47 19.42
N THR A 198 12.62 5.74 19.81
CA THR A 198 13.03 6.22 21.13
C THR A 198 12.26 5.47 22.23
N VAL A 199 10.95 5.26 22.06
CA VAL A 199 10.14 4.49 23.03
C VAL A 199 10.66 3.06 23.14
N LYS A 200 10.83 2.34 22.02
CA LYS A 200 11.30 0.96 22.00
C LYS A 200 12.65 0.79 22.72
N HIS A 201 13.60 1.70 22.49
CA HIS A 201 14.96 1.55 23.04
C HIS A 201 15.14 2.06 24.47
N HIS A 202 14.32 3.02 24.91
CA HIS A 202 14.52 3.73 26.18
C HIS A 202 13.44 3.47 27.22
N THR A 203 12.53 2.53 26.97
CA THR A 203 11.46 2.16 27.91
C THR A 203 11.31 0.64 27.98
N GLU A 204 10.39 0.18 28.82
CA GLU A 204 10.10 -1.26 29.01
C GLU A 204 9.09 -1.81 27.98
N TRP A 205 8.78 -1.06 26.92
CA TRP A 205 8.00 -1.60 25.81
C TRP A 205 8.78 -2.72 25.13
N SER A 206 8.15 -3.89 24.98
CA SER A 206 8.71 -5.01 24.24
C SER A 206 7.91 -5.28 22.97
N VAL A 207 8.57 -5.89 21.99
CA VAL A 207 7.97 -6.23 20.70
C VAL A 207 8.40 -7.63 20.30
N GLU A 208 7.44 -8.40 19.83
CA GLU A 208 7.65 -9.70 19.22
C GLU A 208 7.03 -9.70 17.82
N GLN A 209 7.70 -10.33 16.86
CA GLN A 209 7.23 -10.45 15.49
C GLN A 209 7.12 -11.93 15.14
N ALA A 210 5.89 -12.35 14.85
CA ALA A 210 5.58 -13.73 14.51
C ALA A 210 5.98 -14.06 13.07
N PRO A 211 6.14 -15.36 12.74
CA PRO A 211 6.51 -15.81 11.40
C PRO A 211 5.57 -15.35 10.27
N ASP A 212 4.30 -15.12 10.57
CA ASP A 212 3.29 -14.63 9.63
C ASP A 212 3.35 -13.10 9.42
N GLY A 213 4.20 -12.39 10.17
CA GLY A 213 4.31 -10.94 10.19
C GLY A 213 3.45 -10.26 11.25
N THR A 214 2.70 -11.01 12.06
CA THR A 214 1.93 -10.41 13.17
C THR A 214 2.90 -9.83 14.20
N ILE A 215 2.72 -8.56 14.55
CA ILE A 215 3.55 -7.88 15.55
C ILE A 215 2.74 -7.71 16.83
N THR A 216 3.29 -8.19 17.94
CA THR A 216 2.73 -8.01 19.28
C THR A 216 3.62 -7.04 20.05
N TRP A 217 3.05 -5.90 20.42
CA TRP A 217 3.68 -4.96 21.35
C TRP A 217 3.12 -5.15 22.75
N THR A 218 4.00 -5.23 23.74
CA THR A 218 3.62 -5.30 25.14
C THR A 218 4.03 -4.01 25.83
N SER A 219 3.05 -3.32 26.42
CA SER A 219 3.29 -2.12 27.21
C SER A 219 3.96 -2.44 28.56
N PRO A 220 4.60 -1.46 29.21
CA PRO A 220 5.15 -1.63 30.57
C PRO A 220 4.10 -2.08 31.60
N ALA A 221 2.82 -1.80 31.36
CA ALA A 221 1.71 -2.22 32.20
C ALA A 221 1.19 -3.64 31.88
N GLY A 222 1.78 -4.33 30.91
CA GLY A 222 1.42 -5.69 30.52
C GLY A 222 0.28 -5.79 29.50
N PHE A 223 -0.24 -4.68 28.97
CA PHE A 223 -1.23 -4.72 27.87
C PHE A 223 -0.57 -5.07 26.55
N GLU A 224 -1.21 -5.97 25.80
CA GLU A 224 -0.78 -6.39 24.48
C GLU A 224 -1.56 -5.67 23.38
N TYR A 225 -0.85 -5.30 22.31
CA TYR A 225 -1.39 -4.65 21.13
C TYR A 225 -0.91 -5.40 19.90
N ILE A 226 -1.86 -5.83 19.07
CA ILE A 226 -1.58 -6.64 17.89
C ILE A 226 -1.68 -5.75 16.65
N VAL A 227 -0.64 -5.80 15.81
CA VAL A 227 -0.62 -5.21 14.48
C VAL A 227 -0.51 -6.34 13.47
N GLU A 228 -1.58 -6.54 12.72
CA GLU A 228 -1.64 -7.55 11.67
C GLU A 228 -1.01 -6.99 10.38
N PRO A 229 -0.16 -7.78 9.69
CA PRO A 229 0.39 -7.40 8.41
C PRO A 229 -0.73 -7.35 7.37
N THR A 230 -0.58 -6.49 6.36
CA THR A 230 -1.39 -6.62 5.15
C THR A 230 -1.09 -7.98 4.53
N PRO A 231 -2.08 -8.86 4.34
CA PRO A 231 -1.83 -10.19 3.81
C PRO A 231 -1.17 -10.06 2.44
N LEU A 232 0.08 -10.51 2.33
CA LEU A 232 0.63 -10.83 1.02
C LEU A 232 -0.22 -11.99 0.49
N PRO A 233 -0.77 -11.92 -0.74
CA PRO A 233 -1.60 -12.98 -1.28
C PRO A 233 -0.77 -14.28 -1.36
N GLN A 234 -0.97 -15.16 -0.38
CA GLN A 234 -0.34 -16.47 -0.36
C GLN A 234 -1.10 -17.38 -1.32
N HIS A 235 -0.57 -17.53 -2.53
CA HIS A 235 -0.92 -18.68 -3.36
C HIS A 235 0.19 -19.70 -3.16
N VAL A 236 0.04 -20.58 -2.16
CA VAL A 236 0.89 -21.77 -2.09
C VAL A 236 0.40 -22.70 -3.20
N PRO A 237 1.14 -22.93 -4.29
CA PRO A 237 0.77 -24.01 -5.20
C PRO A 237 0.87 -25.32 -4.41
N ARG A 238 -0.26 -26.00 -4.19
CA ARG A 238 -0.22 -27.43 -3.83
C ARG A 238 0.28 -28.17 -5.06
N PHE A 239 1.54 -28.54 -5.04
CA PHE A 239 2.01 -29.62 -5.90
C PHE A 239 1.49 -30.91 -5.27
N GLU A 240 0.39 -31.44 -5.81
CA GLU A 240 0.03 -32.83 -5.53
C GLU A 240 1.11 -33.71 -6.15
N ASP A 241 1.68 -34.63 -5.38
CA ASP A 241 2.68 -35.57 -5.86
C ASP A 241 2.13 -36.29 -7.11
N GLY A 242 2.83 -36.12 -8.24
CA GLY A 242 2.45 -36.62 -9.57
C GLY A 242 2.52 -38.14 -9.74
N ALA A 243 2.10 -38.90 -8.73
CA ALA A 243 2.15 -40.36 -8.70
C ALA A 243 0.75 -40.99 -8.84
N ALA A 244 -0.07 -40.58 -9.81
CA ALA A 244 -1.20 -41.40 -10.31
C ALA A 244 -1.84 -40.83 -11.60
N MET A 245 -1.06 -40.54 -12.64
CA MET A 245 -1.64 -40.46 -14.00
C MET A 245 -1.10 -41.62 -14.83
N ARG A 246 -1.80 -42.76 -14.76
CA ARG A 246 -1.67 -43.79 -15.80
C ARG A 246 -2.40 -43.26 -17.04
N PRO A 247 -1.75 -43.16 -18.21
CA PRO A 247 -2.43 -42.77 -19.43
C PRO A 247 -3.47 -43.85 -19.78
N PRO A 248 -4.73 -43.49 -20.07
CA PRO A 248 -5.63 -44.41 -20.74
C PRO A 248 -5.13 -44.62 -22.18
N PHE A 249 -5.28 -45.85 -22.65
CA PHE A 249 -5.20 -46.18 -24.08
C PHE A 249 -6.08 -45.24 -24.91
#